data_AF-A0A821TBD3-F1
#
_entry.id   AF-A0A821TBD3-F1
#
_cell.length_a   1.000
_cell.length_b   1.000
_cell.length_c   1.000
_cell.angle_alpha   90.00
_cell.angle_beta   90.00
_cell.angle_gamma   90.00
#
_symmetry.space_group_name_H-M   'P 1'
#
loop_
_entity.id
_entity.type
_entity.pdbx_description
1 polymer ?
#
loop_
_entity_poly.entity_id
_entity_poly.type
_entity_poly.pdbx_seq_one_letter_code
_entity_poly.pdbx_strand_id
1 'polypeptide(L)'
;MYGSSKKLQTLFEIHHNRYEQTHHNVSKEIKDTVLRRLKYYGETNQRLLQLLDEEQQRELEQELEEEERQLERPSLVTPCQSRLHEEIKQLCDMHSPMMNLKQHPKVFRHLSYAFTGTTFVNDCQANSWQENFWISTEFQRVITTKGELLNSFLLSPRWIIIYRNRHLIFLSALEANWVLGRLRLLYYQQQSNNLSIITLHLLLPRIKRVQSIFVNTSSLTIHPLIRHINDAVSFFLPLEWLVQLFIFNGIIYLETVDEQIAYCQCLSLCSKLRTVEEEEAFKNGWIAVDGFVSNIEHRHYLKMHKVRFHRNLLIFVKQKIENRNNLHAPITSHVGSIILNSLKLI
;
A
#
# COMPACT_ATOMS: atom_id res chain seq x y z
N MET A 1 36.72 12.86 9.10
CA MET A 1 37.21 11.54 9.52
C MET A 1 36.18 10.48 9.12
N TYR A 2 36.36 9.80 7.98
CA TYR A 2 35.49 8.71 7.55
C TYR A 2 36.19 7.37 7.80
N GLY A 3 35.63 6.54 8.68
CA GLY A 3 36.22 5.22 8.99
C GLY A 3 35.94 4.63 10.38
N SER A 4 35.07 5.21 11.21
CA SER A 4 34.67 4.54 12.45
C SER A 4 33.80 3.31 12.14
N SER A 5 34.16 2.15 12.67
CA SER A 5 33.37 0.92 12.53
C SER A 5 31.94 1.15 13.03
N LYS A 6 30.97 0.91 12.13
CA LYS A 6 29.54 1.04 12.44
C LYS A 6 29.15 0.00 13.47
N LYS A 7 29.08 0.40 14.75
CA LYS A 7 28.58 -0.46 15.84
C LYS A 7 27.06 -0.35 15.92
N LEU A 8 26.38 -1.49 15.84
CA LEU A 8 24.98 -1.63 16.20
C LEU A 8 24.90 -1.70 17.73
N GLN A 9 24.09 -0.84 18.32
CA GLN A 9 23.78 -0.85 19.75
C GLN A 9 22.26 -0.83 19.94
N THR A 10 21.80 -1.39 21.05
CA THR A 10 20.37 -1.30 21.39
C THR A 10 20.00 0.15 21.72
N LEU A 11 18.73 0.52 21.53
CA LEU A 11 18.24 1.84 21.96
C LEU A 11 18.55 2.14 23.43
N PHE A 12 18.51 1.11 24.27
CA PHE A 12 18.91 1.18 25.67
C PHE A 12 20.38 1.59 25.83
N GLU A 13 21.30 0.90 25.15
CA GLU A 13 22.74 1.18 25.20
C GLU A 13 23.07 2.59 24.67
N ILE A 14 22.44 3.00 23.56
CA ILE A 14 22.66 4.33 22.98
C ILE A 14 22.24 5.43 23.96
N HIS A 15 21.06 5.30 24.56
CA HIS A 15 20.57 6.28 25.54
C HIS A 15 21.39 6.27 26.83
N HIS A 16 21.79 5.09 27.32
CA HIS A 16 22.64 4.96 28.48
C HIS A 16 24.00 5.66 28.26
N ASN A 17 24.65 5.39 27.13
CA ASN A 17 25.97 5.96 26.81
C ASN A 17 25.92 7.48 26.63
N ARG A 18 24.90 8.03 25.96
CA ARG A 18 24.72 9.48 25.80
C ARG A 18 24.44 10.19 27.12
N TYR A 19 23.69 9.53 28.01
CA TYR A 19 23.40 10.09 29.33
C TYR A 19 24.67 10.16 30.19
N GLU A 20 25.49 9.10 30.20
CA GLU A 20 26.77 9.12 30.92
C GLU A 20 27.74 10.20 30.38
N GLN A 21 27.57 10.63 29.13
CA GLN A 21 28.35 11.69 28.49
C GLN A 21 27.78 13.11 28.69
N THR A 22 26.52 13.26 29.13
CA THR A 22 25.87 14.57 29.27
C THR A 22 25.77 14.99 30.74
N HIS A 23 26.37 16.14 31.11
CA HIS A 23 26.34 16.69 32.47
C HIS A 23 25.03 17.43 32.79
N HIS A 24 23.87 16.83 32.50
CA HIS A 24 22.58 17.46 32.79
C HIS A 24 22.00 17.01 34.14
N ASN A 25 21.53 18.00 34.93
CA ASN A 25 20.80 17.86 36.19
C ASN A 25 19.37 17.33 35.97
N VAL A 26 19.22 16.17 35.33
CA VAL A 26 17.92 15.50 35.24
C VAL A 26 17.71 14.65 36.49
N SER A 27 16.51 14.70 37.08
CA SER A 27 16.14 13.89 38.25
C SER A 27 16.40 12.40 37.98
N LYS A 28 17.10 11.76 38.92
CA LYS A 28 17.47 10.33 38.87
C LYS A 28 16.26 9.41 38.67
N GLU A 29 15.09 9.80 39.19
CA GLU A 29 13.85 9.03 39.03
C GLU A 29 13.35 8.99 37.59
N ILE A 30 13.53 10.09 36.84
CA ILE A 30 13.18 10.16 35.42
C ILE A 30 14.14 9.28 34.62
N LYS A 31 15.45 9.32 34.94
CA LYS A 31 16.49 8.46 34.34
C LYS A 31 16.10 6.99 34.48
N ASP A 32 15.83 6.56 35.70
CA ASP A 32 15.56 5.14 35.99
C ASP A 32 14.23 4.67 35.40
N THR A 33 13.26 5.56 35.25
CA THR A 33 11.97 5.24 34.61
C THR A 33 12.11 5.11 33.09
N VAL A 34 12.83 6.02 32.44
CA VAL A 34 13.09 5.96 31.00
C VAL A 34 13.95 4.76 30.64
N LEU A 35 15.04 4.50 31.38
CA LEU A 35 15.90 3.34 31.15
C LEU A 35 15.14 2.02 31.33
N ARG A 36 14.28 1.89 32.34
CA ARG A 36 13.43 0.70 32.52
C ARG A 36 12.46 0.51 31.35
N ARG A 37 11.82 1.57 30.87
CA ARG A 37 10.92 1.49 29.70
C ARG A 37 11.68 1.16 28.42
N LEU A 38 12.83 1.78 28.19
CA LEU A 38 13.66 1.49 27.02
C LEU A 38 14.21 0.06 27.04
N LYS A 39 14.56 -0.46 28.21
CA LYS A 39 14.91 -1.87 28.37
C LYS A 39 13.71 -2.76 28.05
N TYR A 40 12.53 -2.46 28.57
CA TYR A 40 11.35 -3.30 28.37
C TYR A 40 10.81 -3.29 26.93
N TYR A 41 10.83 -2.14 26.25
CA TYR A 41 10.22 -1.97 24.93
C TYR A 41 11.23 -1.91 23.77
N GLY A 42 12.52 -1.70 24.05
CA GLY A 42 13.54 -1.38 23.07
C GLY A 42 14.75 -2.33 23.04
N GLU A 43 14.78 -3.39 23.87
CA GLU A 43 15.91 -4.32 23.98
C GLU A 43 16.29 -4.98 22.65
N THR A 44 15.29 -5.23 21.79
CA THR A 44 15.47 -5.89 20.49
C THR A 44 15.74 -4.90 19.34
N ASN A 45 15.52 -3.61 19.55
CA ASN A 45 15.64 -2.59 18.52
C ASN A 45 17.08 -2.05 18.47
N GLN A 46 17.91 -2.69 17.66
CA GLN A 46 19.26 -2.22 17.36
C GLN A 46 19.23 -1.05 16.38
N ARG A 47 19.96 0.02 16.71
CA ARG A 47 20.20 1.16 15.81
C ARG A 47 21.70 1.38 15.65
N LEU A 48 22.05 2.05 14.55
CA LEU A 48 23.41 2.58 14.40
C LEU A 48 23.63 3.65 15.49
N LEU A 49 24.76 3.53 16.19
CA LEU A 49 25.17 4.42 17.27
C LEU A 49 25.27 5.89 16.82
N GLN A 50 25.58 6.10 15.54
CA GLN A 50 25.42 7.36 14.83
C GLN A 50 23.94 7.61 14.53
N LEU A 51 23.16 8.01 15.53
CA LEU A 51 22.09 8.96 15.27
C LEU A 51 22.82 10.25 14.88
N LEU A 52 22.62 10.69 13.63
CA LEU A 52 23.20 11.90 13.03
C LEU A 52 23.37 12.99 14.10
N ASP A 53 24.57 13.54 14.25
CA ASP A 53 24.77 14.71 15.11
C ASP A 53 23.84 15.83 14.64
N GLU A 54 23.45 16.76 15.53
CA GLU A 54 22.55 17.87 15.17
C GLU A 54 23.07 18.69 13.97
N GLU A 55 24.39 18.70 13.76
CA GLU A 55 25.03 19.31 12.60
C GLU A 55 24.78 18.52 11.32
N GLN A 56 24.86 17.19 11.37
CA GLN A 56 24.51 16.31 10.25
C GLN A 56 23.01 16.33 9.94
N GLN A 57 22.15 16.49 10.96
CA GLN A 57 20.72 16.69 10.75
C GLN A 57 20.43 18.04 10.09
N ARG A 58 21.13 19.11 10.50
CA ARG A 58 21.02 20.42 9.85
C ARG A 58 21.51 20.42 8.41
N GLU A 59 22.61 19.71 8.12
CA GLU A 59 23.08 19.53 6.74
C GLU A 59 22.07 18.75 5.90
N LEU A 60 21.50 17.66 6.42
CA LEU A 60 20.43 16.90 5.75
C LEU A 60 19.14 17.72 5.55
N GLU A 61 18.76 18.57 6.50
CA GLU A 61 17.63 19.48 6.37
C GLU A 61 17.88 20.54 5.28
N GLN A 62 19.11 21.06 5.19
CA GLN A 62 19.49 21.99 4.12
C GLN A 62 19.52 21.31 2.75
N GLU A 63 20.08 20.09 2.65
CA GLU A 63 20.05 19.29 1.41
C GLU A 63 18.61 18.98 0.99
N LEU A 64 17.74 18.60 1.93
CA LEU A 64 16.32 18.37 1.65
C LEU A 64 15.60 19.65 1.25
N GLU A 65 15.90 20.80 1.87
CA GLU A 65 15.34 22.09 1.45
C GLU A 65 15.83 22.53 0.07
N GLU A 66 17.08 22.24 -0.28
CA GLU A 66 17.63 22.52 -1.61
C GLU A 66 17.03 21.59 -2.66
N GLU A 67 16.89 20.29 -2.37
CA GLU A 67 16.14 19.34 -3.21
C GLU A 67 14.68 19.77 -3.37
N GLU A 68 14.00 20.14 -2.28
CA GLU A 68 12.60 20.60 -2.31
C GLU A 68 12.42 21.91 -3.08
N ARG A 69 13.43 22.79 -3.10
CA ARG A 69 13.43 24.02 -3.91
C ARG A 69 13.66 23.75 -5.40
N GLN A 70 14.35 22.67 -5.74
CA GLN A 70 14.57 22.25 -7.13
C GLN A 70 13.42 21.40 -7.69
N LEU A 71 12.53 20.87 -6.84
CA LEU A 71 11.34 20.16 -7.29
C LEU A 71 10.31 21.13 -7.88
N GLU A 72 10.04 20.99 -9.18
CA GLU A 72 8.92 21.67 -9.85
C GLU A 72 7.61 21.29 -9.16
N ARG A 73 7.00 22.26 -8.47
CA ARG A 73 5.70 22.06 -7.82
C ARG A 73 4.60 22.01 -8.88
N PRO A 74 3.57 21.18 -8.69
CA PRO A 74 2.39 21.22 -9.54
C PRO A 74 1.79 22.62 -9.59
N SER A 75 1.14 22.94 -10.70
CA SER A 75 0.33 24.14 -10.87
C SER A 75 -0.67 24.33 -9.72
N LEU A 76 -0.96 25.59 -9.40
CA LEU A 76 -1.97 25.94 -8.41
C LEU A 76 -3.35 25.54 -8.93
N VAL A 77 -4.00 24.62 -8.22
CA VAL A 77 -5.32 24.07 -8.57
C VAL A 77 -6.33 24.34 -7.46
N THR A 78 -7.60 24.44 -7.84
CA THR A 78 -8.70 24.61 -6.87
C THR A 78 -9.21 23.24 -6.40
N PRO A 79 -9.27 22.97 -5.09
CA PRO A 79 -9.85 21.74 -4.58
C PRO A 79 -11.34 21.64 -4.94
N CYS A 80 -11.80 20.44 -5.25
CA CYS A 80 -13.22 20.17 -5.40
C CYS A 80 -13.92 20.18 -4.03
N GLN A 81 -15.17 20.61 -4.01
CA GLN A 81 -16.01 20.44 -2.83
C GLN A 81 -16.44 18.96 -2.72
N SER A 82 -15.89 18.26 -1.73
CA SER A 82 -16.27 16.89 -1.39
C SER A 82 -17.73 16.81 -0.99
N ARG A 83 -18.42 15.75 -1.41
CA ARG A 83 -19.80 15.45 -0.99
C ARG A 83 -19.89 14.02 -0.50
N LEU A 84 -20.85 13.76 0.39
CA LEU A 84 -21.18 12.40 0.80
C LEU A 84 -22.43 11.94 0.02
N HIS A 85 -22.29 10.90 -0.78
CA HIS A 85 -23.41 10.31 -1.53
C HIS A 85 -24.30 9.45 -0.62
N GLU A 86 -25.60 9.42 -0.89
CA GLU A 86 -26.55 8.60 -0.12
C GLU A 86 -26.28 7.10 -0.31
N GLU A 87 -25.82 6.69 -1.48
CA GLU A 87 -25.46 5.30 -1.78
C GLU A 87 -24.34 4.78 -0.88
N ILE A 88 -23.38 5.63 -0.48
CA ILE A 88 -22.35 5.28 0.50
C ILE A 88 -22.99 4.99 1.86
N LYS A 89 -24.03 5.75 2.23
CA LYS A 89 -24.77 5.52 3.48
C LYS A 89 -25.57 4.23 3.44
N GLN A 90 -26.18 3.95 2.29
CA GLN A 90 -26.94 2.71 2.03
C GLN A 90 -26.05 1.47 2.07
N LEU A 91 -24.73 1.58 1.79
CA LEU A 91 -23.83 0.46 2.04
C LEU A 91 -23.99 -0.02 3.47
N CYS A 92 -23.96 0.89 4.46
CA CYS A 92 -24.08 0.57 5.88
C CYS A 92 -25.48 0.13 6.34
N ASP A 93 -26.46 -0.01 5.44
CA ASP A 93 -27.77 -0.58 5.77
C ASP A 93 -27.70 -2.12 5.76
N MET A 94 -27.77 -2.71 6.95
CA MET A 94 -27.68 -4.15 7.17
C MET A 94 -28.96 -4.90 6.82
N HIS A 95 -30.10 -4.22 6.79
CA HIS A 95 -31.41 -4.82 6.51
C HIS A 95 -31.73 -4.81 5.01
N SER A 96 -31.08 -3.93 4.26
CA SER A 96 -31.23 -3.88 2.81
C SER A 96 -30.57 -5.07 2.09
N PRO A 97 -31.14 -5.52 0.96
CA PRO A 97 -30.46 -6.46 0.07
C PRO A 97 -29.15 -5.86 -0.45
N MET A 98 -28.22 -6.71 -0.89
CA MET A 98 -26.94 -6.26 -1.42
C MET A 98 -27.17 -5.31 -2.61
N MET A 99 -26.67 -4.07 -2.49
CA MET A 99 -26.73 -3.07 -3.56
C MET A 99 -25.92 -3.53 -4.77
N ASN A 100 -26.51 -3.40 -5.96
CA ASN A 100 -25.78 -3.59 -7.20
C ASN A 100 -25.01 -2.32 -7.56
N LEU A 101 -23.71 -2.29 -7.26
CA LEU A 101 -22.84 -1.13 -7.49
C LEU A 101 -22.84 -0.65 -8.96
N LYS A 102 -23.05 -1.55 -9.94
CA LYS A 102 -23.13 -1.21 -11.37
C LYS A 102 -24.32 -0.30 -11.70
N GLN A 103 -25.39 -0.34 -10.92
CA GLN A 103 -26.59 0.49 -11.12
C GLN A 103 -26.39 1.93 -10.63
N HIS A 104 -25.32 2.22 -9.90
CA HIS A 104 -25.00 3.55 -9.36
C HIS A 104 -23.68 4.10 -9.92
N PRO A 105 -23.53 4.24 -11.25
CA PRO A 105 -22.27 4.66 -11.89
C PRO A 105 -21.86 6.10 -11.54
N LYS A 106 -22.77 6.92 -11.00
CA LYS A 106 -22.46 8.27 -10.53
C LYS A 106 -21.65 8.27 -9.22
N VAL A 107 -21.71 7.17 -8.46
CA VAL A 107 -21.05 7.01 -7.16
C VAL A 107 -19.95 5.96 -7.21
N PHE A 108 -20.21 4.81 -7.81
CA PHE A 108 -19.25 3.72 -7.87
C PHE A 108 -18.73 3.52 -9.30
N ARG A 109 -17.41 3.42 -9.43
CA ARG A 109 -16.72 3.08 -10.67
C ARG A 109 -15.74 1.94 -10.41
N HIS A 110 -15.32 1.25 -11.46
CA HIS A 110 -14.24 0.28 -11.35
C HIS A 110 -12.91 0.97 -11.01
N LEU A 111 -11.98 0.23 -10.41
CA LEU A 111 -10.70 0.76 -9.93
C LEU A 111 -9.92 1.57 -10.98
N SER A 112 -9.96 1.15 -12.25
CA SER A 112 -9.31 1.84 -13.36
C SER A 112 -9.73 3.30 -13.52
N TYR A 113 -10.94 3.65 -13.06
CA TYR A 113 -11.42 5.03 -13.05
C TYR A 113 -10.53 5.98 -12.22
N ALA A 114 -9.78 5.47 -11.24
CA ALA A 114 -8.80 6.23 -10.48
C ALA A 114 -7.75 6.92 -11.36
N PHE A 115 -7.48 6.39 -12.56
CA PHE A 115 -6.48 6.90 -13.49
C PHE A 115 -7.08 7.83 -14.56
N THR A 116 -8.39 8.10 -14.52
CA THR A 116 -9.04 9.02 -15.46
C THR A 116 -8.43 10.42 -15.33
N GLY A 117 -8.06 11.03 -16.46
CA GLY A 117 -7.41 12.35 -16.49
C GLY A 117 -5.91 12.33 -16.18
N THR A 118 -5.29 11.15 -16.12
CA THR A 118 -3.83 10.99 -15.96
C THR A 118 -3.21 10.36 -17.21
N THR A 119 -1.89 10.45 -17.33
CA THR A 119 -1.16 9.72 -18.39
C THR A 119 -1.26 8.21 -18.25
N PHE A 120 -1.56 7.72 -17.05
CA PHE A 120 -1.69 6.29 -16.75
C PHE A 120 -2.90 5.62 -17.40
N VAL A 121 -3.88 6.38 -17.89
CA VAL A 121 -5.14 5.84 -18.43
C VAL A 121 -4.91 4.85 -19.58
N ASN A 122 -3.87 5.07 -20.39
CA ASN A 122 -3.56 4.24 -21.54
C ASN A 122 -2.83 2.94 -21.14
N ASP A 123 -2.03 3.00 -20.07
CA ASP A 123 -1.17 1.90 -19.67
C ASP A 123 -1.79 1.03 -18.56
N CYS A 124 -2.80 1.52 -17.85
CA CYS A 124 -3.38 0.83 -16.69
C CYS A 124 -4.17 -0.44 -17.04
N GLN A 125 -4.43 -0.72 -18.32
CA GLN A 125 -5.21 -1.87 -18.81
C GLN A 125 -6.53 -2.04 -18.03
N ALA A 126 -7.48 -1.12 -18.25
CA ALA A 126 -8.69 -0.99 -17.44
C ALA A 126 -9.47 -2.29 -17.18
N ASN A 127 -9.46 -3.23 -18.13
CA ASN A 127 -10.19 -4.50 -18.06
C ASN A 127 -9.42 -5.63 -17.34
N SER A 128 -8.16 -5.41 -16.97
CA SER A 128 -7.31 -6.41 -16.30
C SER A 128 -7.44 -6.40 -14.78
N TRP A 129 -8.01 -5.34 -14.20
CA TRP A 129 -8.27 -5.25 -12.78
C TRP A 129 -9.40 -6.19 -12.35
N GLN A 130 -9.43 -6.59 -11.07
CA GLN A 130 -10.52 -7.39 -10.55
C GLN A 130 -11.87 -6.66 -10.73
N GLU A 131 -12.88 -7.37 -11.23
CA GLU A 131 -14.22 -6.80 -11.45
C GLU A 131 -14.89 -6.31 -10.17
N ASN A 132 -14.51 -6.91 -9.04
CA ASN A 132 -15.04 -6.56 -7.72
C ASN A 132 -14.23 -5.46 -7.01
N PHE A 133 -13.27 -4.83 -7.70
CA PHE A 133 -12.58 -3.64 -7.22
C PHE A 133 -13.28 -2.38 -7.72
N TRP A 134 -13.74 -1.60 -6.76
CA TRP A 134 -14.53 -0.39 -6.95
C TRP A 134 -13.87 0.79 -6.28
N ILE A 135 -14.26 1.97 -6.72
CA ILE A 135 -13.84 3.24 -6.17
C ILE A 135 -15.02 4.18 -6.13
N SER A 136 -15.12 4.98 -5.06
CA SER A 136 -16.08 6.09 -5.04
C SER A 136 -15.62 7.18 -6.02
N THR A 137 -16.57 7.87 -6.64
CA THR A 137 -16.24 9.00 -7.53
C THR A 137 -15.58 10.15 -6.76
N GLU A 138 -15.87 10.29 -5.47
CA GLU A 138 -15.25 11.29 -4.58
C GLU A 138 -13.80 10.97 -4.24
N PHE A 139 -13.36 9.71 -4.33
CA PHE A 139 -11.95 9.37 -4.22
C PHE A 139 -11.13 10.01 -5.35
N GLN A 140 -11.64 9.98 -6.58
CA GLN A 140 -10.92 10.53 -7.74
C GLN A 140 -11.08 12.05 -7.84
N ARG A 141 -12.23 12.59 -7.41
CA ARG A 141 -12.60 14.00 -7.57
C ARG A 141 -12.00 14.88 -6.47
N VAL A 142 -10.68 15.11 -6.53
CA VAL A 142 -9.96 15.93 -5.54
C VAL A 142 -9.86 17.39 -5.95
N ILE A 143 -9.62 17.65 -7.24
CA ILE A 143 -9.33 18.98 -7.77
C ILE A 143 -10.16 19.28 -9.01
N THR A 144 -10.40 20.56 -9.25
CA THR A 144 -11.09 21.05 -10.44
C THR A 144 -10.04 21.32 -11.51
N THR A 145 -10.00 20.51 -12.57
CA THR A 145 -9.01 20.69 -13.64
C THR A 145 -9.55 21.56 -14.75
N LYS A 146 -8.71 22.48 -15.25
CA LYS A 146 -8.92 23.23 -16.50
C LYS A 146 -8.05 22.65 -17.63
N GLY A 147 -7.96 21.32 -17.72
CA GLY A 147 -7.15 20.61 -18.72
C GLY A 147 -5.79 20.10 -18.25
N GLU A 148 -5.45 20.26 -16.97
CA GLU A 148 -4.22 19.73 -16.38
C GLU A 148 -4.29 18.22 -16.13
N LEU A 149 -3.13 17.55 -16.24
CA LEU A 149 -2.98 16.12 -15.95
C LEU A 149 -3.03 15.88 -14.45
N LEU A 150 -3.79 14.86 -14.03
CA LEU A 150 -4.03 14.53 -12.63
C LEU A 150 -2.92 13.69 -11.97
N ASN A 151 -1.80 13.46 -12.66
CA ASN A 151 -0.74 12.54 -12.21
C ASN A 151 -0.27 12.85 -10.78
N SER A 152 0.08 14.11 -10.52
CA SER A 152 0.58 14.59 -9.22
C SER A 152 -0.50 14.73 -8.16
N PHE A 153 -1.77 14.60 -8.53
CA PHE A 153 -2.94 14.77 -7.66
C PHE A 153 -3.66 13.44 -7.37
N LEU A 154 -3.09 12.32 -7.81
CA LEU A 154 -3.64 11.00 -7.52
C LEU A 154 -3.58 10.70 -6.02
N LEU A 155 -4.74 10.47 -5.40
CA LEU A 155 -4.78 10.08 -4.00
C LEU A 155 -4.09 8.73 -3.77
N SER A 156 -3.41 8.64 -2.64
CA SER A 156 -2.98 7.38 -2.05
C SER A 156 -4.16 6.71 -1.36
N PRO A 157 -4.54 5.47 -1.74
CA PRO A 157 -5.66 4.78 -1.15
C PRO A 157 -5.31 4.40 0.29
N ARG A 158 -6.08 4.96 1.22
CA ARG A 158 -5.94 4.65 2.64
C ARG A 158 -7.13 3.89 3.19
N TRP A 159 -8.32 4.16 2.70
CA TRP A 159 -9.55 3.61 3.26
C TRP A 159 -10.21 2.68 2.26
N ILE A 160 -10.48 1.46 2.73
CA ILE A 160 -11.11 0.42 1.94
C ILE A 160 -12.31 -0.12 2.72
N ILE A 161 -13.47 -0.14 2.08
CA ILE A 161 -14.60 -0.95 2.54
C ILE A 161 -14.53 -2.32 1.88
N ILE A 162 -14.70 -3.36 2.69
CA ILE A 162 -15.10 -4.67 2.21
C ILE A 162 -16.61 -4.78 2.40
N TYR A 163 -17.34 -4.78 1.30
CA TYR A 163 -18.79 -4.84 1.29
C TYR A 163 -19.25 -6.28 1.03
N ARG A 164 -19.93 -6.86 2.04
CA ARG A 164 -20.52 -8.21 2.01
C ARG A 164 -19.50 -9.30 1.61
N ASN A 165 -18.23 -9.13 1.97
CA ASN A 165 -17.12 -10.04 1.64
C ASN A 165 -16.95 -10.33 0.13
N ARG A 166 -17.50 -9.47 -0.72
CA ARG A 166 -17.53 -9.65 -2.18
C ARG A 166 -16.90 -8.50 -2.92
N HIS A 167 -17.09 -7.28 -2.44
CA HIS A 167 -16.63 -6.08 -3.13
C HIS A 167 -15.61 -5.33 -2.26
N LEU A 168 -14.56 -4.87 -2.92
CA LEU A 168 -13.56 -3.98 -2.34
C LEU A 168 -13.82 -2.58 -2.89
N ILE A 169 -14.05 -1.59 -2.02
CA ILE A 169 -14.40 -0.23 -2.42
C ILE A 169 -13.43 0.76 -1.79
N PHE A 170 -12.69 1.50 -2.60
CA PHE A 170 -11.85 2.61 -2.14
C PHE A 170 -12.69 3.85 -1.88
N LEU A 171 -12.45 4.51 -0.75
CA LEU A 171 -13.19 5.69 -0.30
C LEU A 171 -12.31 6.91 -0.10
N SER A 172 -12.90 8.09 -0.30
CA SER A 172 -12.34 9.34 0.17
C SER A 172 -12.30 9.40 1.70
N ALA A 173 -11.46 10.29 2.26
CA ALA A 173 -11.37 10.46 3.71
C ALA A 173 -12.70 10.90 4.35
N LEU A 174 -13.47 11.74 3.67
CA LEU A 174 -14.79 12.19 4.14
C LEU A 174 -15.78 11.02 4.23
N GLU A 175 -15.87 10.21 3.18
CA GLU A 175 -16.74 9.02 3.16
C GLU A 175 -16.32 8.01 4.22
N ALA A 176 -15.02 7.74 4.33
CA ALA A 176 -14.49 6.82 5.33
C ALA A 176 -14.78 7.26 6.76
N ASN A 177 -14.66 8.56 7.05
CA ASN A 177 -14.98 9.12 8.37
C ASN A 177 -16.47 8.94 8.73
N TRP A 178 -17.37 9.17 7.76
CA TRP A 178 -18.79 8.94 7.98
C TRP A 178 -19.10 7.46 8.23
N VAL A 179 -18.54 6.57 7.40
CA VAL A 179 -18.70 5.11 7.52
C VAL A 179 -18.19 4.63 8.87
N LEU A 180 -17.01 5.10 9.30
CA LEU A 180 -16.45 4.80 10.61
C LEU A 180 -17.42 5.15 11.74
N GLY A 181 -18.01 6.34 11.71
CA GLY A 181 -19.04 6.76 12.66
C GLY A 181 -20.24 5.84 12.65
N ARG A 182 -20.75 5.48 11.46
CA ARG A 182 -21.91 4.61 11.32
C ARG A 182 -21.65 3.18 11.81
N LEU A 183 -20.51 2.60 11.47
CA LEU A 183 -20.12 1.25 11.93
C LEU A 183 -19.95 1.21 13.46
N ARG A 184 -19.41 2.27 14.07
CA ARG A 184 -19.33 2.39 15.53
C ARG A 184 -20.70 2.45 16.18
N LEU A 185 -21.63 3.23 15.63
CA LEU A 185 -23.01 3.30 16.15
C LEU A 185 -23.69 1.92 16.09
N LEU A 186 -23.58 1.22 14.96
CA LEU A 186 -24.12 -0.13 14.81
C LEU A 186 -23.52 -1.11 15.83
N TYR A 187 -22.21 -1.01 16.08
CA TYR A 187 -21.53 -1.79 17.10
C TYR A 187 -22.11 -1.55 18.51
N TYR A 188 -22.33 -0.30 18.91
CA TYR A 188 -22.91 0.02 20.22
C TYR A 188 -24.38 -0.39 20.36
N GLN A 189 -25.14 -0.33 19.27
CA GLN A 189 -26.57 -0.62 19.28
C GLN A 189 -26.90 -2.13 19.32
N GLN A 190 -25.90 -3.01 19.26
CA GLN A 190 -26.07 -4.48 19.19
C GLN A 190 -27.07 -4.92 18.11
N GLN A 191 -27.31 -4.08 17.11
CA GLN A 191 -28.17 -4.39 15.97
C GLN A 191 -27.38 -5.27 15.02
N SER A 192 -27.52 -6.58 15.17
CA SER A 192 -27.77 -7.52 14.07
C SER A 192 -27.41 -8.95 14.47
N ASN A 193 -28.36 -9.87 14.36
CA ASN A 193 -28.13 -11.31 14.26
C ASN A 193 -28.00 -11.77 12.78
N ASN A 194 -28.08 -10.85 11.81
CA ASN A 194 -28.07 -11.17 10.39
C ASN A 194 -26.76 -10.75 9.69
N LEU A 195 -26.10 -11.78 9.15
CA LEU A 195 -24.76 -11.84 8.59
C LEU A 195 -24.64 -11.10 7.27
N SER A 196 -24.28 -9.82 7.35
CA SER A 196 -23.98 -9.04 6.17
C SER A 196 -22.88 -8.04 6.48
N ILE A 197 -21.67 -8.60 6.55
CA ILE A 197 -20.52 -7.95 7.15
C ILE A 197 -19.99 -6.89 6.18
N ILE A 198 -19.98 -5.66 6.68
CA ILE A 198 -19.27 -4.53 6.09
C ILE A 198 -18.16 -4.19 7.05
N THR A 199 -16.95 -4.15 6.52
CA THR A 199 -15.78 -3.81 7.31
C THR A 199 -15.03 -2.66 6.66
N LEU A 200 -14.54 -1.77 7.50
CA LEU A 200 -13.67 -0.68 7.07
C LEU A 200 -12.23 -1.03 7.48
N HIS A 201 -11.34 -0.98 6.50
CA HIS A 201 -9.93 -1.33 6.61
C HIS A 201 -9.08 -0.11 6.28
N LEU A 202 -7.95 0.00 7.01
CA LEU A 202 -6.87 0.91 6.67
C LEU A 202 -5.88 0.15 5.77
N LEU A 203 -5.45 0.79 4.68
CA LEU A 203 -4.41 0.32 3.79
C LEU A 203 -3.21 1.27 3.87
N LEU A 204 -2.02 0.71 4.10
CA LEU A 204 -0.76 1.43 3.95
C LEU A 204 0.13 0.80 2.88
N PRO A 205 0.88 1.61 2.10
CA PRO A 205 1.90 1.07 1.22
C PRO A 205 3.07 0.53 2.04
N ARG A 206 3.55 -0.67 1.70
CA ARG A 206 4.75 -1.26 2.31
C ARG A 206 6.00 -0.65 1.64
N ILE A 207 6.49 0.44 2.23
CA ILE A 207 7.69 1.18 1.80
C ILE A 207 8.94 0.67 2.56
N LYS A 208 8.78 -0.04 3.66
CA LYS A 208 9.87 -0.72 4.40
C LYS A 208 9.57 -2.21 4.53
N ARG A 209 10.61 -3.06 4.58
CA ARG A 209 10.47 -4.54 4.64
C ARG A 209 9.56 -5.02 5.77
N VAL A 210 9.66 -4.41 6.96
CA VAL A 210 8.90 -4.79 8.16
C VAL A 210 7.60 -4.00 8.36
N GLN A 211 7.20 -3.18 7.38
CA GLN A 211 6.00 -2.37 7.50
C GLN A 211 4.75 -3.22 7.20
N SER A 212 3.76 -3.18 8.10
CA SER A 212 2.45 -3.79 7.82
C SER A 212 1.66 -2.95 6.81
N ILE A 213 0.90 -3.63 5.95
CA ILE A 213 -0.07 -3.00 5.06
C ILE A 213 -1.42 -2.73 5.74
N PHE A 214 -1.58 -3.16 7.00
CA PHE A 214 -2.77 -3.11 7.88
C PHE A 214 -4.01 -3.86 7.40
N VAL A 215 -4.16 -4.05 6.09
CA VAL A 215 -5.13 -4.97 5.50
C VAL A 215 -4.93 -6.37 6.08
N ASN A 216 -6.02 -7.07 6.36
CA ASN A 216 -6.05 -8.39 7.01
C ASN A 216 -5.59 -8.42 8.49
N THR A 217 -5.30 -7.28 9.10
CA THR A 217 -5.06 -7.21 10.55
C THR A 217 -6.39 -7.08 11.28
N SER A 218 -6.84 -8.17 11.90
CA SER A 218 -8.16 -8.25 12.55
C SER A 218 -8.36 -7.18 13.64
N SER A 219 -7.31 -6.86 14.41
CA SER A 219 -7.35 -5.81 15.44
C SER A 219 -7.46 -4.39 14.90
N LEU A 220 -7.15 -4.17 13.61
CA LEU A 220 -7.24 -2.88 12.92
C LEU A 220 -8.44 -2.81 11.97
N THR A 221 -9.27 -3.85 11.94
CA THR A 221 -10.49 -3.90 11.16
C THR A 221 -11.64 -3.30 11.96
N ILE A 222 -12.28 -2.26 11.44
CA ILE A 222 -13.49 -1.71 12.05
C ILE A 222 -14.67 -2.56 11.58
N HIS A 223 -15.13 -3.43 12.47
CA HIS A 223 -16.23 -4.37 12.25
C HIS A 223 -17.41 -4.06 13.21
N PRO A 224 -18.67 -4.28 12.81
CA PRO A 224 -19.74 -4.52 13.77
C PRO A 224 -19.55 -5.91 14.39
N LEU A 225 -18.66 -6.07 15.37
CA LEU A 225 -18.36 -7.34 16.03
C LEU A 225 -19.65 -7.94 16.63
N ILE A 226 -20.32 -8.84 15.92
CA ILE A 226 -21.36 -9.69 16.51
C ILE A 226 -20.60 -10.81 17.22
N ARG A 227 -20.38 -10.63 18.52
CA ARG A 227 -19.88 -11.69 19.40
C ARG A 227 -21.01 -12.72 19.53
N HIS A 228 -21.10 -13.67 18.60
CA HIS A 228 -21.65 -14.97 18.94
C HIS A 228 -20.52 -15.95 19.17
N ILE A 229 -20.74 -16.74 20.22
CA ILE A 229 -19.88 -17.73 20.80
C ILE A 229 -19.35 -18.66 19.68
N ASN A 230 -18.06 -18.53 19.39
CA ASN A 230 -17.18 -19.49 18.69
C ASN A 230 -16.80 -19.33 17.20
N ASP A 231 -17.42 -18.52 16.32
CA ASP A 231 -17.03 -18.55 14.88
C ASP A 231 -17.19 -17.20 14.12
N ALA A 232 -16.70 -16.09 14.67
CA ALA A 232 -16.59 -14.85 13.88
C ALA A 232 -15.42 -14.95 12.88
N VAL A 233 -15.67 -15.54 11.70
CA VAL A 233 -14.67 -15.64 10.63
C VAL A 233 -14.40 -14.25 10.05
N SER A 234 -13.27 -13.64 10.44
CA SER A 234 -12.78 -12.42 9.80
C SER A 234 -12.51 -12.70 8.31
N PHE A 235 -13.08 -11.90 7.42
CA PHE A 235 -12.80 -12.03 6.00
C PHE A 235 -11.37 -11.55 5.71
N PHE A 236 -10.55 -12.48 5.24
CA PHE A 236 -9.20 -12.21 4.76
C PHE A 236 -9.24 -11.98 3.26
N LEU A 237 -8.58 -10.92 2.79
CA LEU A 237 -8.39 -10.69 1.36
C LEU A 237 -7.55 -11.83 0.76
N PRO A 238 -8.04 -12.46 -0.33
CA PRO A 238 -7.25 -13.42 -1.09
C PRO A 238 -5.97 -12.79 -1.64
N LEU A 239 -4.92 -13.60 -1.82
CA LEU A 239 -3.62 -13.14 -2.33
C LEU A 239 -3.75 -12.48 -3.72
N GLU A 240 -4.66 -12.96 -4.56
CA GLU A 240 -4.96 -12.41 -5.88
C GLU A 240 -5.49 -10.98 -5.82
N TRP A 241 -6.17 -10.62 -4.73
CA TRP A 241 -6.65 -9.26 -4.50
C TRP A 241 -5.52 -8.42 -3.94
N LEU A 242 -4.79 -8.92 -2.95
CA LEU A 242 -3.66 -8.24 -2.34
C LEU A 242 -2.63 -7.79 -3.37
N VAL A 243 -2.24 -8.65 -4.32
CA VAL A 243 -1.26 -8.28 -5.34
C VAL A 243 -1.72 -7.11 -6.22
N GLN A 244 -2.99 -7.07 -6.61
CA GLN A 244 -3.52 -5.91 -7.35
C GLN A 244 -3.55 -4.66 -6.47
N LEU A 245 -3.83 -4.80 -5.16
CA LEU A 245 -3.67 -3.69 -4.21
C LEU A 245 -2.22 -3.23 -4.11
N PHE A 246 -1.24 -4.14 -4.17
CA PHE A 246 0.18 -3.81 -4.11
C PHE A 246 0.60 -2.95 -5.31
N ILE A 247 0.17 -3.37 -6.51
CA ILE A 247 0.38 -2.63 -7.75
C ILE A 247 -0.32 -1.26 -7.68
N PHE A 248 -1.60 -1.24 -7.31
CA PHE A 248 -2.39 0.00 -7.23
C PHE A 248 -1.85 0.98 -6.18
N ASN A 249 -1.35 0.46 -5.06
CA ASN A 249 -0.85 1.27 -3.95
C ASN A 249 0.60 1.75 -4.17
N GLY A 250 1.35 1.12 -5.07
CA GLY A 250 2.77 1.44 -5.28
C GLY A 250 3.66 0.88 -4.17
N ILE A 251 3.38 -0.36 -3.73
CA ILE A 251 4.21 -1.06 -2.75
C ILE A 251 5.57 -1.40 -3.35
N ILE A 252 6.63 -1.32 -2.53
CA ILE A 252 8.00 -1.64 -2.97
C ILE A 252 8.61 -2.86 -2.26
N TYR A 253 8.08 -3.25 -1.09
CA TYR A 253 8.49 -4.48 -0.39
C TYR A 253 7.36 -5.49 -0.27
N LEU A 254 7.70 -6.76 -0.45
CA LEU A 254 6.85 -7.92 -0.25
C LEU A 254 7.37 -8.69 0.99
N GLU A 255 6.46 -9.31 1.74
CA GLU A 255 6.75 -9.95 3.03
C GLU A 255 7.08 -11.42 2.88
N THR A 256 6.40 -12.12 1.96
CA THR A 256 6.59 -13.55 1.73
C THR A 256 7.02 -13.84 0.30
N VAL A 257 7.61 -15.03 0.09
CA VAL A 257 7.94 -15.53 -1.25
C VAL A 257 6.67 -15.70 -2.09
N ASP A 258 5.56 -16.11 -1.47
CA ASP A 258 4.26 -16.23 -2.15
C ASP A 258 3.75 -14.90 -2.68
N GLU A 259 3.92 -13.81 -1.92
CA GLU A 259 3.60 -12.46 -2.40
C GLU A 259 4.47 -12.09 -3.62
N GLN A 260 5.77 -12.40 -3.60
CA GLN A 260 6.66 -12.16 -4.75
C GLN A 260 6.26 -12.98 -5.99
N ILE A 261 5.96 -14.26 -5.82
CA ILE A 261 5.50 -15.14 -6.90
C ILE A 261 4.20 -14.61 -7.49
N ALA A 262 3.22 -14.32 -6.63
CA ALA A 262 1.91 -13.83 -7.08
C ALA A 262 2.02 -12.45 -7.74
N TYR A 263 2.91 -11.57 -7.26
CA TYR A 263 3.21 -10.29 -7.89
C TYR A 263 3.77 -10.45 -9.31
N CYS A 264 4.79 -11.30 -9.47
CA CYS A 264 5.35 -11.62 -10.79
C CYS A 264 4.31 -12.23 -11.73
N GLN A 265 3.53 -13.21 -11.26
CA GLN A 265 2.48 -13.86 -12.07
C GLN A 265 1.40 -12.87 -12.50
N CYS A 266 0.96 -11.98 -11.61
CA CYS A 266 -0.05 -10.98 -11.92
C CYS A 266 0.39 -10.09 -13.10
N LEU A 267 1.67 -9.69 -13.11
CA LEU A 267 2.31 -8.87 -14.14
C LEU A 267 2.79 -9.66 -15.38
N SER A 268 2.59 -10.98 -15.44
CA SER A 268 3.13 -11.87 -16.47
C SER A 268 4.66 -11.85 -16.59
N LEU A 269 5.35 -11.79 -15.45
CA LEU A 269 6.81 -11.79 -15.37
C LEU A 269 7.35 -13.15 -14.92
N CYS A 270 8.36 -13.64 -15.63
CA CYS A 270 9.23 -14.73 -15.21
C CYS A 270 10.55 -14.15 -14.65
N SER A 271 10.98 -14.66 -13.49
CA SER A 271 12.21 -14.22 -12.83
C SER A 271 13.44 -14.74 -13.57
N LYS A 272 14.56 -13.99 -13.57
CA LYS A 272 15.86 -14.41 -14.15
C LYS A 272 16.48 -15.61 -13.43
N LEU A 273 16.14 -15.85 -12.18
CA LEU A 273 16.45 -17.12 -11.53
C LEU A 273 15.50 -18.19 -12.09
N ARG A 274 15.83 -18.63 -13.31
CA ARG A 274 15.02 -19.53 -14.13
C ARG A 274 15.31 -20.98 -13.79
N THR A 275 14.24 -21.77 -13.77
CA THR A 275 14.32 -23.22 -13.89
C THR A 275 14.84 -23.62 -15.27
N VAL A 276 15.22 -24.90 -15.43
CA VAL A 276 15.69 -25.43 -16.72
C VAL A 276 14.64 -25.21 -17.82
N GLU A 277 13.37 -25.44 -17.51
CA GLU A 277 12.23 -25.23 -18.43
C GLU A 277 12.09 -23.74 -18.82
N GLU A 278 12.22 -22.81 -17.87
CA GLU A 278 12.15 -21.37 -18.12
C GLU A 278 13.35 -20.85 -18.92
N GLU A 279 14.54 -21.41 -18.70
CA GLU A 279 15.74 -21.01 -19.45
C GLU A 279 15.68 -21.49 -20.92
N GLU A 280 15.10 -22.66 -21.17
CA GLU A 280 14.79 -23.12 -22.53
C GLU A 280 13.74 -22.20 -23.20
N ALA A 281 12.67 -21.88 -22.49
CA ALA A 281 11.66 -20.93 -22.98
C ALA A 281 12.26 -19.55 -23.29
N PHE A 282 13.21 -19.07 -22.49
CA PHE A 282 13.93 -17.83 -22.77
C PHE A 282 14.77 -17.93 -24.05
N LYS A 283 15.52 -19.02 -24.25
CA LYS A 283 16.30 -19.26 -25.48
C LYS A 283 15.41 -19.36 -26.71
N ASN A 284 14.20 -19.88 -26.57
CA ASN A 284 13.19 -19.94 -27.62
C ASN A 284 12.48 -18.59 -27.88
N GLY A 285 12.86 -17.54 -27.15
CA GLY A 285 12.28 -16.19 -27.30
C GLY A 285 10.86 -16.06 -26.72
N TRP A 286 10.41 -17.01 -25.89
CA TRP A 286 9.08 -16.97 -25.28
C TRP A 286 9.00 -15.99 -24.12
N ILE A 287 10.14 -15.73 -23.48
CA ILE A 287 10.32 -14.79 -22.37
C ILE A 287 11.18 -13.65 -22.88
N ALA A 288 10.72 -12.41 -22.74
CA ALA A 288 11.49 -11.23 -23.13
C ALA A 288 12.69 -10.99 -22.17
N VAL A 289 13.60 -10.10 -22.56
CA VAL A 289 14.81 -9.76 -21.78
C VAL A 289 14.47 -9.22 -20.38
N ASP A 290 13.36 -8.50 -20.28
CA ASP A 290 12.78 -7.97 -19.04
C ASP A 290 11.89 -9.00 -18.31
N GLY A 291 11.91 -10.26 -18.74
CA GLY A 291 11.15 -11.34 -18.11
C GLY A 291 9.67 -11.38 -18.49
N PHE A 292 9.17 -10.46 -19.31
CA PHE A 292 7.75 -10.45 -19.69
C PHE A 292 7.40 -11.56 -20.67
N VAL A 293 6.27 -12.23 -20.45
CA VAL A 293 5.74 -13.28 -21.32
C VAL A 293 4.48 -12.77 -22.01
N SER A 294 4.54 -12.49 -23.31
CA SER A 294 3.44 -11.87 -24.06
C SER A 294 2.35 -12.87 -24.47
N ASN A 295 2.75 -14.04 -24.98
CA ASN A 295 1.83 -15.04 -25.52
C ASN A 295 1.14 -15.86 -24.41
N ILE A 296 -0.17 -16.06 -24.52
CA ILE A 296 -1.00 -16.83 -23.61
C ILE A 296 -0.58 -18.31 -23.56
N GLU A 297 -0.23 -18.91 -24.70
CA GLU A 297 0.19 -20.31 -24.76
C GLU A 297 1.50 -20.54 -23.99
N HIS A 298 2.45 -19.61 -24.14
CA HIS A 298 3.71 -19.65 -23.41
C HIS A 298 3.48 -19.47 -21.90
N ARG A 299 2.54 -18.60 -21.49
CA ARG A 299 2.16 -18.45 -20.08
C ARG A 299 1.60 -19.76 -19.51
N HIS A 300 0.79 -20.49 -20.28
CA HIS A 300 0.26 -21.77 -19.86
C HIS A 300 1.37 -22.82 -19.71
N TYR A 301 2.30 -22.90 -20.67
CA TYR A 301 3.47 -23.78 -20.58
C TYR A 301 4.30 -23.51 -19.31
N LEU A 302 4.54 -22.22 -19.02
CA LEU A 302 5.27 -21.76 -17.83
C LEU A 302 4.45 -21.80 -16.53
N LYS A 303 3.27 -22.45 -16.54
CA LYS A 303 2.39 -22.60 -15.36
C LYS A 303 2.00 -21.25 -14.71
N MET A 304 1.88 -20.20 -15.51
CA MET A 304 1.49 -18.85 -15.07
C MET A 304 -0.04 -18.71 -15.03
N HIS A 305 -0.68 -19.36 -14.05
CA HIS A 305 -2.14 -19.46 -14.00
C HIS A 305 -2.87 -18.20 -13.47
N LYS A 306 -2.16 -17.30 -12.78
CA LYS A 306 -2.75 -16.11 -12.10
C LYS A 306 -2.47 -14.79 -12.83
N VAL A 307 -2.34 -14.85 -14.14
CA VAL A 307 -2.06 -13.68 -14.99
C VAL A 307 -3.29 -12.80 -15.13
N ARG A 308 -3.11 -11.48 -15.00
CA ARG A 308 -4.19 -10.49 -15.15
C ARG A 308 -3.91 -9.48 -16.25
N PHE A 309 -2.67 -9.05 -16.38
CA PHE A 309 -2.28 -8.04 -17.35
C PHE A 309 -1.77 -8.69 -18.64
N HIS A 310 -2.28 -8.23 -19.78
CA HIS A 310 -1.98 -8.78 -21.09
C HIS A 310 -0.81 -8.08 -21.77
N ARG A 311 -0.60 -6.79 -21.47
CA ARG A 311 0.56 -6.00 -21.90
C ARG A 311 1.55 -5.84 -20.76
N ASN A 312 2.79 -5.52 -21.13
CA ASN A 312 3.86 -5.26 -20.20
C ASN A 312 3.57 -4.00 -19.38
N LEU A 313 3.44 -4.17 -18.06
CA LEU A 313 3.11 -3.09 -17.12
C LEU A 313 4.32 -2.48 -16.42
N LEU A 314 5.55 -2.89 -16.74
CA LEU A 314 6.74 -2.45 -16.01
C LEU A 314 6.88 -0.92 -15.99
N ILE A 315 6.62 -0.26 -17.13
CA ILE A 315 6.66 1.21 -17.25
C ILE A 315 5.58 1.85 -16.36
N PHE A 316 4.35 1.35 -16.42
CA PHE A 316 3.24 1.82 -15.59
C PHE A 316 3.55 1.69 -14.10
N VAL A 317 4.05 0.53 -13.67
CA VAL A 317 4.39 0.27 -12.27
C VAL A 317 5.52 1.19 -11.79
N LYS A 318 6.56 1.36 -12.61
CA LYS A 318 7.69 2.27 -12.31
C LYS A 318 7.19 3.70 -12.10
N GLN A 319 6.48 4.26 -13.08
CA GLN A 319 5.92 5.60 -13.00
C GLN A 319 4.93 5.75 -11.82
N LYS A 320 4.18 4.68 -11.51
CA LYS A 320 3.22 4.70 -10.39
C LYS A 320 3.92 4.77 -9.04
N ILE A 321 5.00 4.03 -8.86
CA ILE A 321 5.81 4.06 -7.63
C ILE A 321 6.46 5.43 -7.46
N GLU A 322 7.06 5.96 -8.53
CA GLU A 322 7.69 7.28 -8.55
C GLU A 322 6.69 8.37 -8.16
N ASN A 323 5.52 8.42 -8.81
CA ASN A 323 4.48 9.41 -8.52
C ASN A 323 3.84 9.24 -7.13
N ARG A 324 3.84 8.03 -6.54
CA ARG A 324 3.18 7.78 -5.25
C ARG A 324 4.07 8.05 -4.06
N ASN A 325 5.34 7.64 -4.16
CA ASN A 325 6.25 7.62 -3.03
C ASN A 325 7.26 8.76 -3.10
N ASN A 326 7.28 9.55 -4.19
CA ASN A 326 8.35 10.51 -4.50
C ASN A 326 9.74 9.85 -4.42
N LEU A 327 9.79 8.56 -4.75
CA LEU A 327 10.96 7.71 -4.61
C LEU A 327 11.02 6.80 -5.83
N HIS A 328 12.20 6.70 -6.44
CA HIS A 328 12.48 5.59 -7.34
C HIS A 328 12.47 4.29 -6.54
N ALA A 329 11.88 3.21 -7.09
CA ALA A 329 11.97 1.90 -6.48
C ALA A 329 13.45 1.48 -6.40
N PRO A 330 14.07 1.40 -5.21
CA PRO A 330 15.48 1.03 -5.12
C PRO A 330 15.66 -0.38 -5.70
N ILE A 331 16.76 -0.63 -6.41
CA ILE A 331 17.09 -1.98 -6.92
C ILE A 331 17.15 -3.00 -5.77
N THR A 332 17.48 -2.53 -4.56
CA THR A 332 17.51 -3.33 -3.32
C THR A 332 16.14 -3.65 -2.73
N SER A 333 15.05 -3.06 -3.26
CA SER A 333 13.68 -3.41 -2.89
C SER A 333 13.18 -4.59 -3.72
N HIS A 334 12.23 -5.37 -3.17
CA HIS A 334 11.66 -6.53 -3.87
C HIS A 334 11.07 -6.13 -5.23
N VAL A 335 10.22 -5.10 -5.24
CA VAL A 335 9.58 -4.66 -6.47
C VAL A 335 10.57 -3.97 -7.41
N GLY A 336 11.50 -3.16 -6.89
CA GLY A 336 12.56 -2.55 -7.71
C GLY A 336 13.43 -3.60 -8.42
N SER A 337 13.85 -4.65 -7.71
CA SER A 337 14.57 -5.78 -8.30
C SER A 337 13.75 -6.51 -9.35
N ILE A 338 12.45 -6.72 -9.11
CA ILE A 338 11.54 -7.36 -10.07
C ILE A 338 11.36 -6.49 -11.32
N ILE A 339 11.08 -5.20 -11.19
CA ILE A 339 10.72 -4.36 -12.35
C ILE A 339 11.92 -3.87 -13.15
N LEU A 340 13.09 -3.71 -12.52
CA LEU A 340 14.30 -3.22 -13.19
C LEU A 340 15.17 -4.36 -13.70
N ASN A 341 15.25 -5.46 -12.95
CA ASN A 341 16.16 -6.56 -13.25
C ASN A 341 15.48 -7.90 -13.45
N SER A 342 14.16 -8.00 -13.27
CA SER A 342 13.42 -9.27 -13.33
C SER A 342 13.96 -10.29 -12.34
N LEU A 343 14.43 -9.83 -11.17
CA LEU A 343 15.04 -10.68 -10.14
C LEU A 343 14.18 -10.68 -8.87
N LYS A 344 13.90 -11.87 -8.33
CA LYS A 344 13.31 -12.04 -6.99
C LYS A 344 14.43 -12.00 -5.94
N LEU A 345 14.23 -11.22 -4.88
CA LEU A 345 15.16 -11.18 -3.74
C LEU A 345 14.69 -12.18 -2.68
N ILE A 346 15.65 -12.83 -2.01
CA ILE A 346 15.39 -13.80 -0.94
C ILE A 346 15.27 -13.07 0.41
#